data_AF-A0A7M1Q6F7-F1
#
_entry.id   AF-A0A7M1Q6F7-F1
#
_cell.length_a   1.000
_cell.length_b   1.000
_cell.length_c   1.000
_cell.angle_alpha   90.00
_cell.angle_beta   90.00
_cell.angle_gamma   90.00
#
_symmetry.space_group_name_H-M   'P 1'
#
loop_
_entity.id
_entity.type
_entity.pdbx_description
1 polymer ?
#
loop_
_entity_poly.entity_id
_entity_poly.type
_entity_poly.pdbx_seq_one_letter_code
_entity_poly.pdbx_strand_id
1 'polypeptide(L)'
;MIVKTWNNGRFNTSGAGYGIRIPKESREKHFNKTWEYVTLKIADKSIDIKLRATFWTTCSELRSKVIGQFLIKNNVGTWGKGHPHELHLEIFEDNIFVLRKLDTYKSTK
;
A
#
# COMPACT_ATOMS: atom_id res chain seq x y z
N MET A 1 -3.65 4.49 -9.31
CA MET A 1 -4.83 3.77 -8.75
C MET A 1 -4.99 4.11 -7.28
N ILE A 2 -6.21 4.09 -6.73
CA ILE A 2 -6.44 4.33 -5.29
C ILE A 2 -6.33 3.01 -4.53
N VAL A 3 -5.58 3.02 -3.43
CA VAL A 3 -5.41 1.89 -2.51
C VAL A 3 -5.71 2.33 -1.08
N LYS A 4 -5.98 1.38 -0.19
CA LYS A 4 -6.33 1.68 1.20
C LYS A 4 -5.22 1.27 2.17
N THR A 5 -5.04 2.03 3.24
CA THR A 5 -4.15 1.61 4.33
C THR A 5 -4.65 0.30 4.94
N TRP A 6 -3.71 -0.52 5.40
CA TRP A 6 -4.02 -1.79 6.02
C TRP A 6 -3.07 -2.07 7.19
N ASN A 7 -3.60 -2.73 8.22
CA ASN A 7 -2.82 -3.33 9.28
C ASN A 7 -3.41 -4.70 9.64
N ASN A 8 -2.66 -5.50 10.38
CA ASN A 8 -3.07 -6.82 10.86
C ASN A 8 -4.02 -6.77 12.07
N GLY A 9 -4.82 -5.71 12.22
CA GLY A 9 -5.75 -5.51 13.33
C GLY A 9 -5.13 -4.86 14.58
N ARG A 10 -3.84 -4.50 14.55
CA ARG A 10 -3.18 -3.77 15.64
C ARG A 10 -2.37 -2.62 15.07
N PHE A 11 -2.45 -1.46 15.73
CA PHE A 11 -1.54 -0.35 15.45
C PHE A 11 -0.20 -0.62 16.11
N ASN A 12 0.89 -0.33 15.40
CA ASN A 12 2.24 -0.58 15.87
C ASN A 12 3.17 0.55 15.43
N THR A 13 3.74 1.26 16.40
CA THR A 13 4.61 2.42 16.17
C THR A 13 5.89 2.08 15.39
N SER A 14 6.32 0.81 15.37
CA SER A 14 7.48 0.37 14.58
C SER A 14 7.20 0.23 13.09
N GLY A 15 5.92 0.27 12.67
CA GLY A 15 5.47 -0.02 11.31
C GLY A 15 5.32 -1.52 11.00
N ALA A 16 5.68 -2.42 11.91
CA ALA A 16 5.44 -3.85 11.72
C ALA A 16 3.94 -4.18 11.70
N GLY A 17 3.53 -5.08 10.80
CA GLY A 17 2.12 -5.47 10.66
C GLY A 17 1.28 -4.58 9.74
N TYR A 18 1.88 -3.58 9.09
CA TYR A 18 1.21 -2.71 8.13
C TYR A 18 1.36 -3.14 6.67
N GLY A 19 0.52 -2.55 5.83
CA GLY A 19 0.55 -2.67 4.39
C GLY A 19 -0.42 -1.72 3.70
N ILE A 20 -0.61 -1.97 2.41
CA ILE A 20 -1.69 -1.38 1.60
C ILE A 20 -2.56 -2.50 1.05
N ARG A 21 -3.87 -2.28 1.05
CA ARG A 21 -4.84 -3.18 0.42
C ARG A 21 -5.08 -2.72 -1.01
N ILE A 22 -4.82 -3.62 -1.95
CA ILE A 22 -5.07 -3.42 -3.38
C ILE A 22 -6.52 -3.82 -3.67
N PRO A 23 -7.35 -2.94 -4.25
CA PRO A 23 -8.69 -3.30 -4.70
C PRO A 23 -8.65 -4.44 -5.71
N LYS A 24 -9.66 -5.33 -5.67
CA LYS A 24 -9.72 -6.51 -6.56
C LYS A 24 -9.61 -6.13 -8.04
N GLU A 25 -10.38 -5.12 -8.47
CA GLU A 25 -10.39 -4.65 -9.84
C GLU A 25 -9.02 -4.10 -10.28
N SER A 26 -8.37 -3.30 -9.41
CA SER A 26 -7.04 -2.78 -9.69
C SER A 26 -5.98 -3.88 -9.74
N ARG A 27 -6.07 -4.88 -8.87
CA ARG A 27 -5.20 -6.07 -8.91
C ARG A 27 -5.35 -6.79 -10.24
N GLU A 28 -6.57 -7.10 -10.65
CA GLU A 28 -6.85 -7.85 -11.88
C GLU A 28 -6.45 -7.10 -13.15
N LYS A 29 -6.51 -5.77 -13.14
CA LYS A 29 -6.14 -4.93 -14.28
C LYS A 29 -4.65 -4.64 -14.39
N HIS A 30 -3.94 -4.52 -13.27
CA HIS A 30 -2.59 -3.94 -13.24
C HIS A 30 -1.51 -4.87 -12.72
N PHE A 31 -1.87 -6.05 -12.19
CA PHE A 31 -0.90 -7.02 -11.71
C PHE A 31 -0.88 -8.25 -12.62
N ASN A 32 0.31 -8.69 -13.02
CA ASN A 32 0.47 -9.93 -13.77
C ASN A 32 0.59 -11.12 -12.80
N LYS A 33 -0.25 -12.14 -12.99
CA LYS A 33 -0.27 -13.37 -12.16
C LYS A 33 1.05 -14.15 -12.16
N THR A 34 1.91 -13.93 -13.16
CA THR A 34 3.23 -14.56 -13.24
C THR A 34 4.27 -13.89 -12.34
N TRP A 35 4.00 -12.69 -11.81
CA TRP A 35 4.96 -11.99 -10.95
C TRP A 35 5.07 -12.65 -9.58
N GLU A 36 6.30 -12.95 -9.17
CA GLU A 36 6.61 -13.45 -7.83
C GLU A 36 6.80 -12.33 -6.81
N TYR A 37 7.14 -11.13 -7.27
CA TYR A 37 7.34 -9.94 -6.45
C TYR A 37 6.97 -8.68 -7.23
N VAL A 38 6.71 -7.61 -6.47
CA VAL A 38 6.63 -6.24 -6.99
C VAL A 38 7.66 -5.38 -6.29
N THR A 39 8.23 -4.43 -7.03
CA THR A 39 9.10 -3.41 -6.46
C THR A 39 8.26 -2.19 -6.13
N LEU A 40 8.25 -1.79 -4.87
CA LEU A 40 7.51 -0.63 -4.40
C LEU A 40 8.48 0.49 -4.05
N LYS A 41 8.42 1.58 -4.82
CA LYS A 41 9.10 2.83 -4.53
C LYS A 41 8.26 3.65 -3.56
N ILE A 42 8.84 4.03 -2.42
CA ILE A 42 8.16 4.79 -1.36
C ILE A 42 9.13 5.83 -0.81
N ALA A 43 8.81 7.11 -0.97
CA ALA A 43 9.72 8.21 -0.64
C ALA A 43 11.10 8.00 -1.30
N ASP A 44 12.16 7.88 -0.50
CA ASP A 44 13.56 7.66 -0.90
C ASP A 44 13.96 6.16 -0.93
N LYS A 45 13.01 5.24 -0.73
CA LYS A 45 13.28 3.80 -0.64
C LYS A 45 12.66 3.03 -1.79
N SER A 46 13.32 1.92 -2.15
CA SER A 46 12.77 0.89 -3.03
C SER A 46 12.82 -0.44 -2.30
N ILE A 47 11.71 -1.18 -2.29
CA ILE A 47 11.59 -2.47 -1.60
C ILE A 47 10.90 -3.50 -2.49
N ASP A 48 11.40 -4.73 -2.48
CA ASP A 48 10.71 -5.85 -3.12
C ASP A 48 9.75 -6.52 -2.15
N ILE A 49 8.53 -6.73 -2.60
CA ILE A 49 7.46 -7.36 -1.83
C ILE A 49 7.04 -8.63 -2.56
N LYS A 50 7.32 -9.78 -1.94
CA LYS A 50 6.91 -11.08 -2.46
C LYS A 50 5.39 -11.19 -2.51
N LEU A 51 4.86 -11.54 -3.67
CA LEU A 51 3.45 -11.85 -3.87
C LEU A 51 3.20 -13.31 -3.47
N ARG A 52 2.45 -13.52 -2.40
CA ARG A 52 2.05 -14.89 -1.99
C ARG A 52 0.90 -15.36 -2.86
N ALA A 53 0.69 -16.68 -2.98
CA ALA A 53 -0.47 -17.23 -3.70
C ALA A 53 -1.81 -16.63 -3.24
N THR A 54 -1.95 -16.34 -1.94
CA THR A 54 -3.14 -15.70 -1.37
C THR A 54 -3.36 -14.26 -1.85
N PHE A 55 -2.35 -13.58 -2.39
CA PHE A 55 -2.49 -12.26 -3.02
C PHE A 55 -3.51 -12.27 -4.15
N TRP A 56 -3.55 -13.36 -4.91
CA TRP A 56 -4.44 -13.53 -6.06
C TRP A 56 -5.86 -13.95 -5.68
N THR A 57 -6.09 -14.36 -4.42
CA THR A 57 -7.37 -14.86 -3.95
C THR A 57 -7.93 -13.99 -2.83
N THR A 58 -7.49 -14.21 -1.59
CA THR A 58 -8.14 -13.75 -0.36
C THR A 58 -7.42 -12.62 0.37
N CYS A 59 -6.15 -12.34 0.04
CA CYS A 59 -5.32 -11.38 0.76
C CYS A 59 -4.58 -10.44 -0.20
N SER A 60 -5.29 -9.50 -0.83
CA SER A 60 -4.71 -8.55 -1.78
C SER A 60 -3.89 -7.42 -1.12
N GLU A 61 -3.23 -7.70 0.01
CA GLU A 61 -2.40 -6.73 0.72
C GLU A 61 -0.91 -6.87 0.40
N LEU A 62 -0.27 -5.75 0.06
CA LEU A 62 1.18 -5.64 0.04
C LEU A 62 1.66 -5.20 1.42
N ARG A 63 2.42 -6.07 2.10
CA ARG A 63 2.79 -5.90 3.51
C ARG A 63 4.29 -5.68 3.65
N SER A 64 4.67 -4.64 4.37
CA SER A 64 6.07 -4.38 4.70
C SER A 64 6.16 -3.41 5.87
N LYS A 65 7.19 -3.60 6.71
CA LYS A 65 7.53 -2.64 7.78
C LYS A 65 7.79 -1.25 7.21
N VAL A 66 8.40 -1.17 6.02
CA VAL A 66 8.72 0.10 5.35
C VAL A 66 7.45 0.84 4.93
N ILE A 67 6.41 0.13 4.47
CA ILE A 67 5.09 0.73 4.24
C ILE A 67 4.56 1.30 5.56
N GLY A 68 4.57 0.53 6.65
CA GLY A 68 4.10 1.02 7.95
C GLY A 68 4.80 2.28 8.44
N GLN A 69 6.13 2.31 8.34
CA GLN A 69 6.92 3.50 8.67
C GLN A 69 6.52 4.72 7.82
N PHE A 70 6.30 4.52 6.53
CA PHE A 70 5.80 5.57 5.64
C PHE A 70 4.41 6.07 6.07
N LEU A 71 3.47 5.18 6.39
CA LEU A 71 2.12 5.56 6.82
C LEU A 71 2.14 6.37 8.11
N ILE A 72 2.95 5.94 9.09
CA ILE A 72 3.10 6.62 10.39
C ILE A 72 3.71 8.01 10.18
N LYS A 73 4.82 8.11 9.43
CA LYS A 73 5.49 9.39 9.12
C LYS A 73 4.53 10.39 8.45
N ASN A 74 3.54 9.89 7.72
CA ASN A 74 2.56 10.70 6.98
C ASN A 74 1.23 10.93 7.73
N ASN A 75 1.13 10.57 9.01
CA ASN A 75 -0.07 10.69 9.84
C ASN A 75 -1.30 9.92 9.30
N VAL A 76 -1.07 8.82 8.58
CA VAL A 76 -2.10 7.92 8.05
C VAL A 76 -1.92 6.48 8.58
N GLY A 77 -1.08 6.31 9.61
CA GLY A 77 -0.82 5.02 10.27
C GLY A 77 -1.90 4.60 11.28
N THR A 78 -2.90 5.44 11.54
CA THR A 78 -4.02 5.16 12.46
C THR A 78 -5.34 5.59 11.84
N TRP A 79 -6.40 4.84 12.11
CA TRP A 79 -7.74 5.12 11.60
C TRP A 79 -8.84 4.45 12.43
N GLY A 80 -10.06 4.97 12.36
CA GLY A 80 -11.23 4.34 12.96
C GLY A 80 -11.60 3.02 12.26
N LYS A 81 -12.26 2.11 12.96
CA LYS A 81 -12.73 0.83 12.39
C LYS A 81 -13.57 1.09 11.14
N GLY A 82 -13.23 0.46 10.02
CA GLY A 82 -13.93 0.63 8.75
C GLY A 82 -13.53 1.87 7.94
N HIS A 83 -12.64 2.72 8.45
CA HIS A 83 -12.25 3.99 7.82
C HIS A 83 -10.75 4.07 7.49
N PRO A 84 -10.15 3.09 6.78
CA PRO A 84 -8.76 3.20 6.35
C PRO A 84 -8.57 4.41 5.43
N HIS A 85 -7.37 5.01 5.45
CA HIS A 85 -7.04 6.13 4.58
C HIS A 85 -6.78 5.66 3.16
N GLU A 86 -7.02 6.55 2.21
CA GLU A 86 -6.71 6.33 0.80
C GLU A 86 -5.32 6.87 0.45
N LEU A 87 -4.66 6.17 -0.46
CA LEU A 87 -3.34 6.50 -0.98
C LEU A 87 -3.35 6.36 -2.49
N HIS A 88 -2.41 7.02 -3.16
CA HIS A 88 -2.20 6.85 -4.59
C HIS A 88 -1.07 5.84 -4.83
N LEU A 89 -1.37 4.77 -5.55
CA LEU A 89 -0.38 3.83 -6.07
C LEU A 89 -0.26 4.04 -7.58
N GLU A 90 0.84 4.62 -8.01
CA GLU A 90 1.16 4.90 -9.41
C GLU A 90 1.83 3.66 -10.03
N ILE A 91 1.46 3.34 -11.26
CA ILE A 91 2.11 2.30 -12.06
C ILE A 91 3.28 2.97 -12.74
N PHE A 92 4.50 2.49 -12.48
CA PHE A 92 5.70 3.08 -13.08
C PHE A 92 6.08 2.28 -14.33
N GLU A 93 6.56 1.05 -14.17
CA GLU A 93 7.00 0.16 -15.25
C GLU A 93 6.86 -1.30 -14.77
N ASP A 94 6.38 -2.22 -15.60
CA ASP A 94 6.23 -3.65 -15.27
C ASP A 94 5.69 -3.89 -13.84
N ASN A 95 6.49 -4.54 -12.98
CA ASN A 95 6.16 -4.87 -11.60
C ASN A 95 6.59 -3.76 -10.61
N ILE A 96 6.90 -2.56 -11.08
CA ILE A 96 7.36 -1.40 -10.31
C ILE A 96 6.20 -0.42 -10.11
N PHE A 97 5.95 -0.10 -8.85
CA PHE A 97 4.92 0.86 -8.44
C PHE A 97 5.50 1.95 -7.55
N VAL A 98 4.89 3.13 -7.56
CA VAL A 98 5.25 4.25 -6.67
C VAL A 98 4.08 4.53 -5.72
N LEU A 99 4.32 4.44 -4.42
CA LEU A 99 3.32 4.77 -3.40
C LEU A 99 3.46 6.23 -2.96
N ARG A 100 2.34 6.96 -3.01
CA ARG A 100 2.24 8.36 -2.58
C ARG A 100 1.07 8.53 -1.62
N LYS A 101 1.22 9.45 -0.68
CA LYS A 101 0.07 9.97 0.08
C LYS A 101 -0.82 10.73 -0.89
N LEU A 102 -2.14 10.68 -0.70
CA LEU A 102 -3.00 11.66 -1.35
C LEU A 102 -2.74 13.02 -0.71
N ASP A 103 -2.23 13.96 -1.49
CA ASP A 103 -2.18 15.35 -1.08
C ASP A 103 -3.61 15.83 -0.96
N THR A 104 -4.04 16.08 0.27
CA THR A 104 -5.25 16.87 0.48
C THR A 104 -4.88 18.27 0.02
N TYR A 105 -5.31 18.67 -1.17
CA TYR A 105 -5.38 20.09 -1.49
C TYR A 105 -6.19 20.73 -0.38
N LYS A 106 -5.52 21.41 0.55
CA LYS A 106 -6.21 22.38 1.40
C LYS A 106 -6.74 23.40 0.41
N SER A 107 -8.05 23.40 0.18
CA SER A 107 -8.72 24.54 -0.43
C SER A 107 -8.44 25.74 0.47
N THR A 108 -7.37 26.49 0.16
CA THR A 108 -7.15 27.81 0.73
C THR A 108 -8.13 28.76 0.08
N LYS A 109 -9.32 28.86 0.68
CA LYS A 109 -10.08 30.07 1.01
C LYS A 109 -11.55 29.73 1.19
#